data_AF-X1B6N3-F1
#
_entry.id   AF-X1B6N3-F1
#
_cell.length_a   1.000
_cell.length_b   1.000
_cell.length_c   1.000
_cell.angle_alpha   90.00
_cell.angle_beta   90.00
_cell.angle_gamma   90.00
#
_symmetry.space_group_name_H-M   'P 1'
#
loop_
_entity.id
_entity.type
_entity.pdbx_description
1 polymer ?
#
loop_
_entity_poly.entity_id
_entity_poly.type
_entity_poly.pdbx_seq_one_letter_code
_entity_poly.pdbx_strand_id
1 'polypeptide(L)' 'MKRHSQKIGFVVNPIAGMGGRVGLKGTDSEEVLHKARELGAEPLAPVRAMKTLEVLREV' A
#
# COMPACT_ATOMS: atom_id res chain seq x y z
N MET A 1 -24.32 -26.88 -10.02
CA MET A 1 -24.22 -25.42 -9.75
C MET A 1 -22.95 -24.91 -10.42
N LYS A 2 -23.04 -23.97 -11.38
CA LYS A 2 -21.84 -23.35 -11.96
C LYS A 2 -21.27 -22.36 -10.94
N ARG A 3 -20.08 -22.62 -10.41
CA ARG A 3 -19.29 -21.61 -9.68
C ARG A 3 -18.89 -20.55 -10.71
N HIS A 4 -19.51 -19.37 -10.68
CA HIS A 4 -18.91 -18.21 -11.31
C HIS A 4 -17.62 -17.93 -10.55
N SER A 5 -16.48 -18.19 -11.19
CA SER A 5 -15.18 -17.82 -10.63
C SER A 5 -15.05 -16.30 -10.72
N GLN A 6 -15.58 -15.61 -9.71
CA GLN A 6 -15.43 -14.16 -9.59
C GLN A 6 -13.95 -13.88 -9.35
N LYS A 7 -13.31 -13.22 -10.32
CA LYS A 7 -11.93 -12.75 -10.19
C LYS A 7 -11.94 -11.47 -9.35
N ILE A 8 -11.05 -11.39 -8.36
CA ILE A 8 -10.82 -10.18 -7.58
C ILE A 8 -9.46 -9.62 -8.01
N GLY A 9 -9.43 -8.35 -8.40
CA GLY A 9 -8.19 -7.61 -8.62
C GLY A 9 -7.77 -6.89 -7.34
N PHE A 10 -6.47 -6.87 -7.06
CA PHE A 10 -5.90 -6.16 -5.90
C PHE A 10 -4.90 -5.11 -6.39
N VAL A 11 -5.19 -3.84 -6.12
CA VAL A 11 -4.36 -2.70 -6.57
C VAL A 11 -3.57 -2.16 -5.37
N VAL A 12 -2.28 -1.95 -5.57
CA VAL A 12 -1.37 -1.43 -4.55
C VAL A 12 -0.89 -0.05 -4.98
N ASN A 13 -1.15 0.97 -4.16
CA ASN A 13 -0.55 2.29 -4.35
C ASN A 13 0.93 2.24 -3.90
N PRO A 14 1.90 2.52 -4.79
CA PRO A 14 3.32 2.35 -4.49
C PRO A 14 3.89 3.31 -3.44
N ILE A 15 3.18 4.40 -3.10
CA ILE A 15 3.62 5.38 -2.09
C ILE A 15 2.76 5.37 -0.82
N ALA A 16 1.74 4.52 -0.76
CA ALA A 16 0.82 4.52 0.37
C ALA A 16 1.52 4.11 1.69
N GLY A 17 1.11 4.79 2.76
CA GLY A 17 1.64 4.59 4.11
C GLY A 17 2.84 5.46 4.48
N MET A 18 3.37 6.28 3.56
CA MET A 18 4.50 7.17 3.83
C MET A 18 4.14 8.28 4.82
N GLY A 19 3.10 9.08 4.55
CA GLY A 19 2.78 10.28 5.35
C GLY A 19 2.51 9.98 6.83
N GLY A 20 1.67 8.98 7.11
CA GLY A 20 1.32 8.64 8.49
C GLY A 20 2.49 8.18 9.35
N ARG A 21 3.54 7.58 8.75
CA ARG A 21 4.75 7.13 9.48
C ARG A 21 5.60 8.28 10.02
N VAL A 22 5.47 9.45 9.41
CA VAL A 22 6.21 10.67 9.77
C VAL A 22 5.29 11.77 10.32
N GLY A 23 4.08 11.41 10.76
CA GLY A 23 3.13 12.34 11.40
C GLY A 23 2.41 13.30 10.44
N LEU A 24 2.43 13.04 9.13
CA LEU A 24 1.69 13.82 8.13
C LEU A 24 0.30 13.20 7.88
N LYS A 25 -0.64 14.02 7.40
CA LYS A 25 -2.02 13.58 7.12
C LYS A 25 -2.11 12.54 5.98
N GLY A 26 -1.14 12.52 5.06
CA GLY A 26 -1.13 11.67 3.88
C GLY A 26 0.06 11.99 2.97
N THR A 27 -0.01 11.60 1.70
CA THR A 27 0.92 11.99 0.61
C THR A 27 0.13 12.29 -0.67
N ASP A 28 -0.93 13.09 -0.51
CA ASP A 28 -1.91 13.36 -1.59
C ASP A 28 -1.48 14.52 -2.51
N SER A 29 -0.49 15.31 -2.08
CA SER A 29 0.13 16.37 -2.89
C SER A 29 1.63 16.13 -3.02
N GLU A 30 2.23 16.69 -4.08
CA GLU A 30 3.66 16.60 -4.34
C GLU A 30 4.49 17.21 -3.20
N GLU A 31 4.04 18.34 -2.64
CA GLU A 31 4.68 19.01 -1.50
C GLU A 31 4.71 18.11 -0.26
N VAL A 32 3.58 17.47 0.07
CA VAL A 32 3.49 16.59 1.23
C VAL A 32 4.29 15.29 0.99
N LEU A 33 4.32 14.77 -0.23
CA LEU A 33 5.16 13.63 -0.60
C LEU A 33 6.65 13.96 -0.47
N HIS A 34 7.08 15.13 -0.95
CA HIS A 34 8.45 15.60 -0.80
C HIS A 34 8.81 15.73 0.68
N LYS A 35 7.93 16.34 1.48
CA LYS A 35 8.14 16.46 2.91
C LYS A 35 8.23 15.11 3.61
N ALA A 36 7.40 14.15 3.20
CA ALA A 36 7.45 12.80 3.74
C ALA A 36 8.82 12.14 3.47
N ARG A 37 9.36 12.29 2.26
CA ARG A 37 10.69 11.78 1.90
C ARG A 37 11.81 12.44 2.71
N GLU A 38 11.77 13.77 2.89
CA GLU A 38 12.74 14.49 3.74
C GLU A 38 12.75 14.00 5.18
N LEU A 39 11.58 13.61 5.71
CA LEU A 39 11.43 13.05 7.05
C LEU A 39 11.81 11.56 7.13
N GLY A 40 12.30 10.96 6.04
CA GLY A 40 12.73 9.56 5.99
C GLY A 40 11.58 8.57 5.83
N ALA A 41 10.43 9.00 5.30
CA ALA A 41 9.33 8.08 5.01
C ALA A 41 9.67 7.16 3.84
N GLU A 42 9.47 5.86 4.04
CA GLU A 42 9.57 4.82 3.01
C GLU A 42 8.18 4.22 2.71
N PRO A 43 7.92 3.78 1.47
CA PRO A 43 6.68 3.11 1.14
C PRO A 43 6.43 1.84 1.94
N LEU A 44 5.19 1.66 2.42
CA LEU A 44 4.83 0.53 3.27
C LEU A 44 3.86 -0.44 2.60
N ALA A 45 3.00 0.07 1.72
CA ALA A 45 1.97 -0.72 1.07
C ALA A 45 2.51 -1.91 0.25
N PRO A 46 3.59 -1.80 -0.56
CA PRO A 46 4.09 -2.93 -1.34
C PRO A 46 4.52 -4.12 -0.48
N VAL A 47 5.29 -3.86 0.58
CA VAL A 47 5.77 -4.92 1.48
C VAL A 47 4.62 -5.58 2.22
N ARG A 48 3.62 -4.80 2.66
CA ARG A 48 2.42 -5.35 3.31
C ARG A 48 1.57 -6.17 2.36
N ALA A 49 1.39 -5.71 1.13
CA ALA A 49 0.67 -6.42 0.09
C ALA A 49 1.28 -7.81 -0.16
N MET A 50 2.61 -7.89 -0.31
CA MET A 50 3.31 -9.16 -0.49
C MET A 50 3.10 -10.11 0.70
N LYS A 51 3.30 -9.63 1.93
CA LYS A 51 3.05 -10.44 3.15
C LYS A 51 1.63 -10.97 3.24
N THR A 52 0.64 -10.17 2.86
CA THR A 52 -0.76 -10.62 2.83
C THR A 52 -0.97 -11.71 1.78
N LEU A 53 -0.45 -11.53 0.57
CA LEU A 53 -0.58 -12.50 -0.52
C LEU A 53 0.16 -13.83 -0.21
N GLU A 54 1.28 -13.78 0.50
CA GLU A 54 1.99 -14.97 0.99
C GLU A 54 1.09 -15.82 1.90
N VAL A 55 0.40 -15.20 2.85
CA VAL A 55 -0.54 -15.91 3.75
C VAL A 55 -1.76 -16.45 2.99
N LEU A 56 -2.27 -15.72 2.00
CA LEU A 56 -3.43 -16.15 1.22
C LEU A 56 -3.11 -17.25 0.20
N ARG A 57 -1.84 -17.43 -0.19
CA ARG A 57 -1.42 -18.48 -1.12
C ARG A 57 -1.59 -19.89 -0.51
N GLU A 58 -1.59 -20.00 0.81
CA GLU A 58 -1.74 -21.27 1.53
C GLU A 58 -3.21 -21.66 1.78
N VAL A 59 -4.17 -20.83 1.34
CA VAL A 59 -5.62 -21.02 1.50
C VAL A 59 -6.25 -21.47 0.18
#